data_AF-A0A822ASW6-F1
#
_entry.id   AF-A0A822ASW6-F1
#
_cell.length_a   1.000
_cell.length_b   1.000
_cell.length_c   1.000
_cell.angle_alpha   90.00
_cell.angle_beta   90.00
_cell.angle_gamma   90.00
#
_symmetry.space_group_name_H-M   'P 1'
#
loop_
_entity.id
_entity.type
_entity.pdbx_description
1 polymer ?
#
loop_
_entity_poly.entity_id
_entity_poly.type
_entity_poly.pdbx_seq_one_letter_code
_entity_poly.pdbx_strand_id
1 'polypeptide(L)'
;MLANATTTTASPPTTPQTSLCTTAQWNSTFSILAGVTSTAGSSPTLLYYPYNIYFDGYNNLYVADTSNHRIQYYPQGTSIGITVAGITGSPGSTYSQLYNPYAIYVDSNRAMFILDTTNYRVLKWQF
;
A
#
# COMPACT_ATOMS: atom_id res chain seq x y z
N MET A 1 31.72 12.72 66.10
CA MET A 1 31.41 14.07 65.59
C MET A 1 32.27 14.32 64.36
N LEU A 2 31.69 14.94 63.35
CA LEU A 2 31.94 14.70 61.91
C LEU A 2 33.29 15.25 61.40
N ALA A 3 33.90 14.49 60.47
CA ALA A 3 35.12 14.84 59.75
C ALA A 3 34.82 15.45 58.37
N ASN A 4 35.84 16.17 57.87
CA ASN A 4 35.91 17.07 56.73
C ASN A 4 35.31 16.59 55.40
N ALA A 5 34.85 17.60 54.65
CA ALA A 5 34.53 17.54 53.23
C ALA A 5 35.80 17.29 52.37
N THR A 6 35.69 16.35 51.43
CA THR A 6 36.57 16.24 50.26
C THR A 6 35.75 16.53 49.01
N THR A 7 36.10 17.62 48.33
CA THR A 7 35.61 17.96 47.00
C THR A 7 36.22 17.01 45.97
N THR A 8 35.39 16.23 45.27
CA THR A 8 35.75 15.57 44.01
C THR A 8 35.03 16.26 42.88
N THR A 9 35.80 16.88 41.97
CA THR A 9 35.30 17.47 40.73
C THR A 9 35.03 16.35 39.73
N ALA A 10 33.76 16.07 39.44
CA ALA A 10 33.38 15.23 38.31
C ALA A 10 33.47 16.04 37.01
N SER A 11 34.20 15.52 36.02
CA SER A 11 34.27 16.08 34.65
C SER A 11 32.87 16.08 33.99
N PRO A 12 32.53 17.09 33.16
CA PRO A 12 31.27 17.09 32.43
C PRO A 12 31.16 15.87 31.50
N PRO A 13 29.94 15.35 31.26
CA PRO A 13 29.72 14.23 30.37
C PRO A 13 30.19 14.58 28.96
N THR A 14 31.03 13.72 28.41
CA THR A 14 31.61 13.84 27.08
C THR A 14 30.58 13.54 26.00
N THR A 15 30.44 14.51 25.08
CA THR A 15 30.02 14.39 23.68
C THR A 15 28.58 13.92 23.37
N PRO A 16 27.84 14.64 22.49
CA PRO A 16 26.56 14.15 21.98
C PRO A 16 26.79 12.88 21.17
N GLN A 17 26.04 11.81 21.45
CA GLN A 17 25.93 10.69 20.51
C GLN A 17 25.21 11.19 19.25
N THR A 18 25.97 11.64 18.26
CA THR A 18 25.51 11.65 16.88
C THR A 18 25.53 10.20 16.40
N SER A 19 24.49 9.43 16.74
CA SER A 19 24.24 8.16 16.06
C SER A 19 23.89 8.48 14.62
N LEU A 20 24.93 8.61 13.79
CA LEU A 20 24.83 8.77 12.35
C LEU A 20 23.94 7.64 11.85
N CYS A 21 22.86 8.02 11.16
CA CYS A 21 22.03 7.10 10.39
C CYS A 21 22.97 6.40 9.40
N THR A 22 23.43 5.20 9.74
CA THR A 22 24.24 4.37 8.86
C THR A 22 23.40 4.13 7.62
N THR A 23 23.93 4.53 6.46
CA THR A 23 23.32 4.39 5.14
C THR A 23 22.53 3.08 5.06
N ALA A 24 21.21 3.16 5.03
CA ALA A 24 20.37 2.00 4.74
C ALA A 24 20.87 1.43 3.40
N GLN A 25 21.54 0.28 3.47
CA GLN A 25 21.95 -0.47 2.29
C GLN A 25 20.67 -1.00 1.68
N TRP A 26 20.14 -0.27 0.69
CA TRP A 26 19.01 -0.73 -0.11
C TRP A 26 19.49 -1.93 -0.93
N ASN A 27 19.28 -3.14 -0.41
CA ASN A 27 19.45 -4.36 -1.19
C ASN A 27 18.46 -4.29 -2.37
N SER A 28 18.95 -3.91 -3.55
CA SER A 28 18.13 -3.53 -4.69
C SER A 28 17.69 -4.74 -5.52
N THR A 29 16.99 -5.69 -4.90
CA THR A 29 16.24 -6.70 -5.65
C THR A 29 14.87 -6.10 -6.00
N PHE A 30 14.69 -5.72 -7.26
CA PHE A 30 13.41 -5.26 -7.80
C PHE A 30 12.59 -6.47 -8.28
N SER A 31 11.31 -6.52 -7.96
CA SER A 31 10.37 -7.54 -8.44
C SER A 31 9.03 -6.91 -8.82
N ILE A 32 8.41 -7.46 -9.85
CA ILE A 32 7.06 -7.07 -10.28
C ILE A 32 6.06 -7.94 -9.53
N LEU A 33 5.20 -7.32 -8.73
CA LEU A 33 4.17 -8.03 -7.96
C LEU A 33 2.86 -8.18 -8.75
N ALA A 34 2.55 -7.23 -9.64
CA ALA A 34 1.35 -7.23 -10.47
C ALA A 34 1.60 -6.51 -11.80
N GLY A 35 0.98 -6.98 -12.88
CA GLY A 35 1.20 -6.47 -14.23
C GLY A 35 2.46 -7.02 -14.89
N VAL A 36 2.80 -6.48 -16.06
CA VAL A 36 4.02 -6.79 -16.82
C VAL A 36 4.62 -5.51 -17.39
N THR A 37 5.90 -5.57 -17.78
CA THR A 37 6.54 -4.46 -18.51
C THR A 37 5.97 -4.34 -19.92
N SER A 38 5.91 -3.11 -20.44
CA SER A 38 5.63 -2.74 -21.83
C SER A 38 4.24 -3.06 -22.41
N THR A 39 3.38 -3.79 -21.69
CA THR A 39 2.04 -4.15 -22.17
C THR A 39 0.98 -3.86 -21.11
N ALA A 40 0.00 -3.03 -21.47
CA ALA A 40 -1.23 -2.87 -20.70
C ALA A 40 -2.34 -3.79 -21.22
N GLY A 41 -3.32 -4.10 -20.39
CA GLY A 41 -4.47 -4.90 -20.81
C GLY A 41 -5.40 -5.23 -19.65
N SER A 42 -6.42 -6.03 -19.95
CA SER A 42 -7.52 -6.36 -19.04
C SER A 42 -7.52 -7.80 -18.54
N SER A 43 -6.57 -8.63 -18.98
CA SER A 43 -6.44 -9.99 -18.45
C SER A 43 -6.03 -9.97 -16.96
N PRO A 44 -6.20 -11.09 -16.23
CA PRO A 44 -5.81 -11.19 -14.82
C PRO A 44 -4.34 -10.84 -14.51
N THR A 45 -3.43 -11.00 -15.48
CA THR A 45 -1.99 -10.74 -15.35
C THR A 45 -1.59 -9.34 -15.82
N LEU A 46 -2.51 -8.59 -16.42
CA LEU A 46 -2.27 -7.27 -16.96
C LEU A 46 -3.05 -6.22 -16.16
N LEU A 47 -2.52 -5.00 -16.18
CA LEU A 47 -3.14 -3.81 -15.60
C LEU A 47 -3.24 -2.72 -16.68
N TYR A 48 -4.12 -1.75 -16.47
CA TYR A 48 -4.23 -0.58 -17.32
C TYR A 48 -4.42 0.70 -16.50
N TYR A 49 -3.36 1.53 -16.48
CA TYR A 49 -3.27 2.74 -15.66
C TYR A 49 -3.63 2.52 -14.17
N PRO A 50 -2.93 1.63 -13.45
CA PRO A 50 -3.20 1.41 -12.03
C PRO A 50 -2.73 2.60 -11.19
N TYR A 51 -3.60 3.16 -10.32
CA TYR A 51 -3.31 4.43 -9.63
C TYR A 51 -3.05 4.31 -8.12
N ASN A 52 -3.45 3.20 -7.51
CA ASN A 52 -3.24 2.97 -6.08
C ASN A 52 -3.08 1.50 -5.75
N ILE A 53 -2.43 1.24 -4.61
CA ILE A 53 -2.26 -0.08 -4.03
C ILE A 53 -2.60 -0.06 -2.54
N TYR A 54 -3.01 -1.21 -2.03
CA TYR A 54 -3.18 -1.47 -0.60
C TYR A 54 -2.67 -2.87 -0.26
N PHE A 55 -1.91 -3.03 0.81
CA PHE A 55 -1.53 -4.33 1.36
C PHE A 55 -2.34 -4.63 2.61
N ASP A 56 -2.92 -5.83 2.70
CA ASP A 56 -3.52 -6.29 3.95
C ASP A 56 -2.48 -6.86 4.93
N GLY A 57 -2.94 -7.20 6.14
CA GLY A 57 -2.08 -7.78 7.19
C GLY A 57 -1.51 -9.16 6.87
N TYR A 58 -1.91 -9.79 5.76
CA TYR A 58 -1.39 -11.06 5.27
C TYR A 58 -0.50 -10.88 4.04
N ASN A 59 -0.12 -9.63 3.72
CA ASN A 59 0.72 -9.28 2.59
C ASN A 59 0.11 -9.64 1.22
N ASN A 60 -1.23 -9.69 1.14
CA ASN A 60 -1.93 -9.70 -0.13
C ASN A 60 -2.08 -8.27 -0.66
N LEU A 61 -2.01 -8.12 -1.97
CA LEU A 61 -2.00 -6.83 -2.66
C LEU A 61 -3.36 -6.56 -3.32
N TYR A 62 -3.92 -5.39 -3.08
CA TYR A 62 -5.05 -4.85 -3.81
C TYR A 62 -4.57 -3.72 -4.71
N VAL A 63 -5.04 -3.68 -5.95
CA VAL A 63 -4.66 -2.68 -6.96
C VAL A 63 -5.91 -2.03 -7.53
N ALA A 64 -5.94 -0.71 -7.54
CA ALA A 64 -6.94 0.07 -8.26
C ALA A 64 -6.54 0.08 -9.74
N ASP A 65 -7.13 -0.83 -10.53
CA ASP A 65 -6.86 -0.98 -11.95
C ASP A 65 -7.77 -0.03 -12.75
N THR A 66 -7.45 1.26 -12.65
CA THR A 66 -8.33 2.40 -12.90
C THR A 66 -9.01 2.37 -14.26
N SER A 67 -8.23 2.21 -15.35
CA SER A 67 -8.78 2.24 -16.72
C SER A 67 -9.39 0.92 -17.15
N ASN A 68 -9.23 -0.14 -16.37
CA ASN A 68 -10.05 -1.36 -16.49
C ASN A 68 -11.32 -1.30 -15.63
N HIS A 69 -11.51 -0.24 -14.84
CA HIS A 69 -12.69 0.01 -14.00
C HIS A 69 -12.95 -1.12 -12.98
N ARG A 70 -11.88 -1.64 -12.37
CA ARG A 70 -11.94 -2.75 -11.43
C ARG A 70 -10.94 -2.60 -10.29
N ILE A 71 -11.16 -3.36 -9.23
CA ILE A 71 -10.17 -3.63 -8.19
C ILE A 71 -9.64 -5.05 -8.35
N GLN A 72 -8.32 -5.20 -8.43
CA GLN A 72 -7.65 -6.50 -8.51
C GLN A 72 -7.05 -6.87 -7.16
N TYR A 73 -7.24 -8.12 -6.75
CA TYR A 73 -6.63 -8.73 -5.57
C TYR A 73 -5.59 -9.77 -5.99
N TYR A 74 -4.40 -9.68 -5.42
CA TYR A 74 -3.27 -10.57 -5.65
C TYR A 74 -2.91 -11.21 -4.32
N PRO A 75 -3.23 -12.51 -4.12
CA PRO A 75 -2.71 -13.24 -2.99
C PRO A 75 -1.17 -13.14 -2.90
N GLN A 76 -0.61 -13.25 -1.70
CA GLN A 76 0.84 -13.21 -1.53
C GLN A 76 1.54 -14.22 -2.45
N GLY A 77 2.52 -13.75 -3.23
CA GLY A 77 3.37 -14.59 -4.08
C GLY A 77 2.77 -14.95 -5.45
N THR A 78 1.59 -14.46 -5.81
CA THR A 78 1.02 -14.62 -7.17
C THR A 78 0.99 -13.29 -7.92
N SER A 79 1.21 -13.37 -9.24
CA SER A 79 1.06 -12.26 -10.19
C SER A 79 -0.24 -12.34 -11.01
N ILE A 80 -1.12 -13.31 -10.69
CA ILE A 80 -2.44 -13.46 -11.28
C ILE A 80 -3.46 -12.82 -10.36
N GLY A 81 -4.11 -11.75 -10.84
CA GLY A 81 -5.07 -11.00 -10.06
C GLY A 81 -6.50 -11.54 -10.18
N ILE A 82 -7.25 -11.42 -9.10
CA ILE A 82 -8.66 -11.78 -8.99
C ILE A 82 -9.46 -10.46 -8.95
N THR A 83 -10.44 -10.30 -9.85
CA THR A 83 -11.33 -9.14 -9.79
C THR A 83 -12.25 -9.27 -8.59
N VAL A 84 -12.15 -8.33 -7.64
CA VAL A 84 -12.90 -8.36 -6.38
C VAL A 84 -13.97 -7.26 -6.29
N ALA A 85 -13.88 -6.24 -7.14
CA ALA A 85 -14.93 -5.23 -7.32
C ALA A 85 -14.87 -4.62 -8.74
N GLY A 86 -16.01 -4.16 -9.24
CA GLY A 86 -16.15 -3.65 -10.60
C GLY A 86 -16.31 -4.74 -11.66
N ILE A 87 -16.61 -4.32 -12.89
CA ILE A 87 -16.73 -5.20 -14.06
C ILE A 87 -15.68 -4.75 -15.07
N THR A 88 -14.73 -5.64 -15.37
CA THR A 88 -13.59 -5.36 -16.26
C THR A 88 -14.06 -4.75 -17.58
N GLY A 89 -13.59 -3.55 -17.90
CA GLY A 89 -13.88 -2.85 -19.16
C GLY A 89 -15.33 -2.36 -19.31
N SER A 90 -16.15 -2.43 -18.25
CA SER A 90 -17.55 -2.02 -18.27
C SER A 90 -17.80 -0.92 -17.23
N PRO A 91 -17.37 0.34 -17.50
CA PRO A 91 -17.59 1.43 -16.57
C PRO A 91 -19.09 1.68 -16.36
N GLY A 92 -19.46 2.08 -15.16
CA GLY A 92 -20.85 2.43 -14.87
C GLY A 92 -21.07 2.84 -13.42
N SER A 93 -22.30 3.19 -13.09
CA SER A 93 -22.69 3.76 -11.80
C SER A 93 -23.61 2.85 -10.99
N THR A 94 -23.88 1.62 -11.46
CA THR A 94 -24.61 0.63 -10.67
C THR A 94 -23.78 0.18 -9.45
N TYR A 95 -24.40 -0.57 -8.54
CA TYR A 95 -23.72 -1.03 -7.32
C TYR A 95 -22.55 -1.98 -7.58
N SER A 96 -22.56 -2.70 -8.71
CA SER A 96 -21.49 -3.64 -9.08
C SER A 96 -20.46 -3.07 -10.05
N GLN A 97 -20.70 -1.87 -10.58
CA GLN A 97 -19.80 -1.21 -11.51
C GLN A 97 -19.00 -0.10 -10.81
N LEU A 98 -17.79 0.12 -11.32
CA LEU A 98 -16.93 1.22 -10.96
C LEU A 98 -16.68 2.08 -12.20
N TYR A 99 -16.22 3.30 -12.00
CA TYR A 99 -15.78 4.18 -13.06
C TYR A 99 -14.56 4.98 -12.63
N ASN A 100 -13.40 4.52 -13.10
CA ASN A 100 -12.06 5.02 -12.74
C ASN A 100 -11.83 5.05 -11.22
N PRO A 101 -11.86 3.88 -10.56
CA PRO A 101 -11.54 3.81 -9.14
C PRO A 101 -10.10 4.28 -8.90
N TYR A 102 -9.89 5.23 -8.00
CA TYR A 102 -8.58 5.86 -7.81
C TYR A 102 -7.81 5.25 -6.64
N ALA A 103 -8.44 5.14 -5.47
CA ALA A 103 -7.81 4.61 -4.26
C ALA A 103 -8.66 3.58 -3.56
N ILE A 104 -7.98 2.73 -2.79
CA ILE A 104 -8.54 1.65 -2.00
C ILE A 104 -8.03 1.79 -0.57
N TYR A 105 -8.90 1.50 0.38
CA TYR A 105 -8.53 1.21 1.77
C TYR A 105 -9.29 -0.02 2.23
N VAL A 106 -8.66 -0.92 2.99
CA VAL A 106 -9.35 -2.08 3.57
C VAL A 106 -9.20 -2.02 5.08
N ASP A 107 -10.31 -2.10 5.81
CA ASP A 107 -10.28 -2.10 7.27
C ASP A 107 -9.94 -3.48 7.86
N SER A 108 -9.79 -3.55 9.18
CA SER A 108 -9.52 -4.81 9.91
C SER A 108 -10.65 -5.84 9.81
N ASN A 109 -11.86 -5.42 9.46
CA ASN A 109 -13.02 -6.29 9.23
C ASN A 109 -13.11 -6.75 7.76
N ARG A 110 -12.08 -6.48 6.95
CA ARG A 110 -12.02 -6.77 5.52
C ARG A 110 -13.10 -6.06 4.70
N ALA A 111 -13.66 -4.95 5.21
CA ALA A 111 -14.46 -4.07 4.40
C ALA A 111 -13.54 -3.20 3.54
N MET A 112 -13.80 -3.17 2.24
CA MET A 112 -13.04 -2.39 1.29
C MET A 112 -13.76 -1.08 0.98
N PHE A 113 -13.04 0.03 1.01
CA PHE A 113 -13.51 1.36 0.70
C PHE A 113 -12.85 1.81 -0.59
N ILE A 114 -13.66 2.18 -1.59
CA ILE A 114 -13.19 2.51 -2.94
C ILE A 114 -13.56 3.95 -3.27
N LEU A 115 -12.58 4.74 -3.70
CA LEU A 115 -12.83 6.04 -4.31
C LEU A 115 -13.23 5.85 -5.77
N ASP A 116 -14.53 5.83 -6.04
CA ASP A 116 -15.11 5.65 -7.38
C ASP A 116 -15.23 7.00 -8.09
N THR A 117 -14.07 7.49 -8.53
CA THR A 117 -13.80 8.92 -8.78
C THR A 117 -14.72 9.56 -9.81
N THR A 118 -14.93 8.92 -10.97
CA THR A 118 -15.78 9.52 -12.03
C THR A 118 -17.26 9.46 -11.66
N ASN A 119 -17.65 8.58 -10.73
CA ASN A 119 -19.00 8.52 -10.19
C ASN A 119 -19.20 9.43 -8.96
N TYR A 120 -18.18 10.21 -8.56
CA TYR A 120 -18.24 11.17 -7.46
C TYR A 120 -18.69 10.57 -6.12
N ARG A 121 -18.33 9.31 -5.87
CA ARG A 121 -18.80 8.57 -4.68
C ARG A 121 -17.69 7.76 -4.03
N VAL A 122 -17.92 7.42 -2.76
CA VAL A 122 -17.13 6.43 -2.02
C VAL A 122 -18.02 5.23 -1.79
N LEU A 123 -17.54 4.05 -2.19
CA LEU A 123 -18.25 2.80 -1.97
C LEU A 123 -17.62 2.04 -0.81
N LYS A 124 -18.46 1.49 0.06
CA LYS A 124 -18.07 0.42 0.97
C LYS A 124 -18.48 -0.90 0.32
N TRP A 125 -17.51 -1.79 0.14
CA TRP A 125 -17.68 -3.12 -0.43
C TRP A 125 -17.38 -4.15 0.65
N GLN A 126 -18.33 -5.06 0.87
CA GLN A 126 -18.20 -6.17 1.80
C GLN A 126 -18.62 -7.45 1.08
N PHE A 127 -17.88 -8.53 1.32
CA PHE A 127 -18.23 -9.87 0.88
C PHE A 127 -19.13 -10.55 1.90
#